data_AF-A0A537J0N4-F1
#
_entry.id   AF-A0A537J0N4-F1
#
_cell.length_a   1.000
_cell.length_b   1.000
_cell.length_c   1.000
_cell.angle_alpha   90.00
_cell.angle_beta   90.00
_cell.angle_gamma   90.00
#
_symmetry.space_group_name_H-M   'P 1'
#
loop_
_entity.id
_entity.type
_entity.pdbx_description
1 polymer ?
#
loop_
_entity_poly.entity_id
_entity_poly.type
_entity_poly.pdbx_seq_one_letter_code
_entity_poly.pdbx_strand_id
1 'polypeptide(L)'
;MTEGSDGITLLDEDGKTHEFSLVDVVEVDGTRYAILQPSDQADPAVVFRVDGETLVAVEDEAEFRKVAAAIEETAEYDDVEIVDDEATDDGDLDDDAHQEGGGGPVM
;
A
#
# COMPACT_ATOMS: atom_id res chain seq x y z
N MET A 1 3.38 -14.11 -21.10
CA MET A 1 3.48 -12.64 -21.20
C MET A 1 3.17 -12.08 -19.83
N THR A 2 4.15 -12.11 -18.92
CA THR A 2 4.04 -11.55 -17.58
C THR A 2 5.47 -11.34 -17.09
N GLU A 3 5.89 -10.09 -16.92
CA GLU A 3 6.85 -9.71 -15.87
C GLU A 3 6.83 -8.18 -15.78
N GLY A 4 6.24 -7.67 -14.69
CA GLY A 4 6.00 -6.26 -14.43
C GLY A 4 7.23 -5.59 -13.87
N SER A 5 8.13 -5.16 -14.75
CA SER A 5 8.99 -4.03 -14.48
C SER A 5 8.29 -2.80 -15.03
N ASP A 6 7.70 -1.96 -14.18
CA ASP A 6 7.18 -0.64 -14.59
C ASP A 6 8.40 0.29 -14.81
N GLY A 7 9.08 0.05 -15.93
CA GLY A 7 10.20 0.85 -16.39
C GLY A 7 9.65 2.08 -17.10
N ILE A 8 9.85 3.26 -16.51
CA ILE A 8 9.40 4.53 -17.06
C ILE A 8 10.57 5.14 -17.82
N THR A 9 10.36 5.37 -19.12
CA THR A 9 11.32 6.13 -19.93
C THR A 9 10.95 7.61 -19.90
N LEU A 10 11.81 8.44 -19.34
CA LEU A 10 11.63 9.89 -19.30
C LEU A 10 12.64 10.57 -20.22
N LEU A 11 12.18 11.64 -20.87
CA LEU A 11 13.03 12.52 -21.64
C LEU A 11 13.36 13.73 -20.76
N ASP A 12 14.65 13.97 -20.55
CA ASP A 12 15.11 15.14 -19.81
C ASP A 12 15.06 16.43 -20.66
N GLU A 13 15.28 17.60 -20.06
CA GLU A 13 15.24 18.91 -20.73
C GLU A 13 16.28 19.04 -21.85
N ASP A 14 17.38 18.30 -21.78
CA ASP A 14 18.40 18.20 -22.83
C ASP A 14 17.98 17.30 -24.02
N GLY A 15 16.78 16.72 -23.98
CA GLY A 15 16.31 15.77 -24.99
C GLY A 15 17.00 14.40 -24.91
N LYS A 16 17.59 14.09 -23.75
CA LYS A 16 18.24 12.80 -23.49
C LYS A 16 17.24 11.83 -22.89
N THR A 17 17.16 10.64 -23.47
CA THR A 17 16.32 9.55 -22.97
C THR A 17 17.00 8.89 -21.78
N HIS A 18 16.33 8.93 -20.64
CA HIS A 18 16.76 8.27 -19.42
C HIS A 18 15.74 7.18 -19.05
N GLU A 19 16.24 5.98 -18.78
CA GLU A 19 15.42 4.89 -18.30
C GLU A 19 15.44 4.92 -16.77
N PHE A 20 14.25 4.96 -16.19
CA PHE A 20 14.03 4.93 -14.77
C PHE A 20 13.21 3.70 -14.41
N SER A 21 13.51 3.13 -13.25
CA SER A 21 12.69 2.10 -12.63
C SER A 21 11.88 2.74 -11.51
N LEU A 22 10.55 2.56 -11.55
CA LEU A 22 9.69 2.93 -10.43
C LEU A 22 10.00 2.03 -9.24
N VAL A 23 10.55 2.60 -8.17
CA VAL A 23 10.89 1.88 -6.95
C VAL A 23 9.67 1.82 -6.05
N ASP A 24 9.07 2.98 -5.76
CA ASP A 24 7.95 3.09 -4.84
C ASP A 24 7.18 4.42 -5.04
N VAL A 25 5.95 4.54 -4.53
CA VAL A 25 5.13 5.75 -4.58
C VAL A 25 4.54 6.03 -3.20
N VAL A 26 4.78 7.24 -2.70
CA VAL A 26 4.31 7.67 -1.38
C VAL A 26 3.44 8.91 -1.44
N GLU A 27 2.53 9.06 -0.49
CA GLU A 27 1.66 10.22 -0.37
C GLU A 27 2.04 11.02 0.88
N VAL A 28 2.40 12.30 0.69
CA VAL A 28 2.85 13.21 1.74
C VAL A 28 2.01 14.47 1.67
N ASP A 29 1.33 14.80 2.76
CA ASP A 29 0.45 15.98 2.85
C ASP A 29 -0.64 16.02 1.74
N GLY A 30 -1.14 14.84 1.34
CA GLY A 30 -2.12 14.70 0.25
C GLY A 30 -1.56 14.87 -1.16
N THR A 31 -0.24 14.93 -1.29
CA THR A 31 0.47 15.00 -2.57
C THR A 31 1.23 13.71 -2.81
N ARG A 32 1.14 13.15 -4.02
CA ARG A 32 1.81 11.89 -4.36
C ARG A 32 3.21 12.15 -4.89
N TYR A 33 4.14 11.31 -4.50
CA TYR A 33 5.55 11.35 -4.87
C TYR A 33 6.00 9.96 -5.31
N ALA A 34 6.66 9.88 -6.46
CA ALA A 34 7.21 8.65 -7.02
C ALA A 34 8.74 8.65 -6.87
N ILE A 35 9.29 7.55 -6.37
CA ILE A 35 10.73 7.33 -6.27
C ILE A 35 11.19 6.59 -7.51
N LEU A 36 12.03 7.25 -8.30
CA LEU A 36 12.56 6.73 -9.55
C LEU A 36 14.06 6.51 -9.41
N GLN A 37 14.51 5.30 -9.73
CA GLN A 37 15.93 4.99 -9.79
C GLN A 37 16.39 4.95 -11.24
N PRO A 38 17.37 5.77 -11.65
CA PRO A 38 17.95 5.66 -12.99
C PRO A 38 18.59 4.29 -13.19
N SER A 39 18.50 3.74 -14.42
CA SER A 39 19.21 2.51 -14.79
C SER A 39 20.74 2.66 -14.68
N ASP A 40 21.24 3.89 -14.72
CA ASP A 40 22.64 4.19 -14.40
C ASP A 40 22.84 4.19 -12.88
N GLN A 41 23.38 3.10 -12.34
CA GLN A 41 23.61 2.95 -10.90
C GLN A 41 24.65 3.94 -10.32
N ALA A 42 25.27 4.78 -11.13
CA ALA A 42 26.14 5.83 -10.64
C ALA A 42 25.35 7.00 -10.03
N ASP A 43 24.09 7.19 -10.44
CA ASP A 43 23.22 8.25 -9.97
C ASP A 43 22.32 7.78 -8.82
N PRO A 44 22.11 8.63 -7.79
CA PRO A 44 21.19 8.32 -6.70
C PRO A 44 19.73 8.30 -7.19
N ALA A 45 18.87 7.60 -6.45
CA ALA A 45 17.43 7.64 -6.68
C ALA A 45 16.88 9.08 -6.49
N VAL A 46 15.94 9.46 -7.35
CA VAL A 46 15.37 10.80 -7.40
C VAL A 46 13.87 10.70 -7.12
N VAL A 47 13.36 11.67 -6.36
CA VAL A 47 11.92 11.76 -6.05
C VAL A 47 11.25 12.73 -7.01
N PHE A 48 10.14 12.31 -7.58
CA PHE A 48 9.29 13.10 -8.46
C PHE A 48 7.92 13.30 -7.83
N ARG A 49 7.45 14.54 -7.72
CA ARG A 49 6.09 14.86 -7.33
C ARG A 49 5.13 14.62 -8.49
N VAL A 50 4.05 13.91 -8.24
CA VAL A 50 2.98 13.64 -9.20
C VAL A 50 1.96 14.78 -9.13
N ASP A 51 1.90 15.60 -10.17
CA ASP A 51 0.92 16.65 -10.37
C ASP A 51 -0.03 16.26 -11.50
N GLY A 52 -1.11 15.54 -11.16
CA GLY A 52 -2.06 15.00 -12.12
C GLY A 52 -1.42 13.99 -13.07
N GLU A 53 -1.12 14.43 -14.30
CA GLU A 53 -0.46 13.63 -15.35
C GLU A 53 1.03 14.00 -15.53
N THR A 54 1.54 14.96 -14.75
CA THR A 54 2.92 15.46 -14.85
C THR A 54 3.76 15.00 -13.67
N LEU A 55 5.01 14.65 -13.91
CA LEU A 55 6.01 14.36 -12.88
C LEU A 55 6.98 15.53 -12.77
N VAL A 56 7.12 16.09 -11.57
CA VAL A 56 8.01 17.23 -11.29
C VAL A 56 9.13 16.76 -10.37
N ALA A 57 10.37 16.84 -10.82
CA ALA A 57 11.53 16.47 -10.00
C ALA A 57 11.60 17.35 -8.73
N VAL A 58 11.77 16.70 -7.58
CA VAL A 58 11.96 17.39 -6.30
C VAL A 58 13.45 17.67 -6.13
N GLU A 59 13.88 18.86 -6.54
CA GLU A 59 15.27 19.32 -6.39
C GLU A 59 15.56 19.94 -5.00
N ASP A 60 14.51 20.26 -4.24
CA ASP A 60 14.63 20.90 -2.93
C ASP A 60 14.92 19.87 -1.83
N GLU A 61 16.08 19.98 -1.16
CA GLU A 61 16.49 19.06 -0.10
C GLU A 61 15.51 19.03 1.09
N ALA A 62 14.89 20.17 1.42
CA ALA A 62 13.94 20.22 2.53
C ALA A 62 12.65 19.48 2.20
N GLU A 63 12.19 19.56 0.95
CA GLU A 63 11.05 18.77 0.46
C GLU A 63 11.41 17.28 0.40
N PHE A 64 12.58 16.93 -0.15
CA PHE A 64 13.06 15.54 -0.18
C PHE A 64 13.11 14.92 1.22
N ARG A 65 13.65 15.64 2.22
CA ARG A 65 13.75 15.16 3.60
C ARG A 65 12.36 14.89 4.22
N LYS A 66 11.35 15.69 3.88
CA LYS A 66 9.97 15.44 4.35
C LYS A 66 9.41 14.16 3.76
N VAL A 67 9.63 13.95 2.47
CA VAL A 67 9.16 12.73 1.78
C VAL A 67 9.88 11.50 2.33
N ALA A 68 11.20 11.58 2.49
CA ALA A 68 12.01 10.53 3.12
C ALA A 68 11.52 10.20 4.54
N ALA A 69 11.24 11.21 5.37
CA ALA A 69 10.71 11.00 6.71
C ALA A 69 9.33 10.34 6.71
N ALA A 70 8.45 10.72 5.79
CA ALA A 70 7.12 10.11 5.65
C ALA A 70 7.20 8.64 5.20
N ILE A 71 8.19 8.30 4.36
CA ILE A 71 8.48 6.91 3.95
C ILE A 71 8.94 6.10 5.16
N GLU A 72 9.94 6.59 5.90
CA GLU A 72 10.46 5.89 7.08
C GLU A 72 9.36 5.69 8.14
N GLU A 73 8.49 6.68 8.32
CA GLU A 73 7.33 6.57 9.20
C GLU A 73 6.34 5.52 8.70
N THR A 74 5.92 5.56 7.44
CA THR A 74 4.95 4.60 6.88
C THR A 74 5.48 3.16 6.85
N ALA A 75 6.75 2.97 6.52
CA ALA A 75 7.39 1.66 6.50
C ALA A 75 7.41 0.98 7.89
N GLU A 76 7.33 1.75 8.98
CA GLU A 76 7.25 1.22 10.34
C GLU A 76 5.82 0.74 10.69
N TYR A 77 4.78 1.17 9.96
CA TYR A 77 3.39 0.80 10.21
C TYR A 77 2.84 -0.32 9.31
N ASP A 78 3.63 -0.95 8.42
CA ASP A 78 3.17 -2.09 7.59
C ASP A 78 3.16 -3.45 8.35
N ASP A 79 3.28 -3.44 9.68
CA ASP A 79 3.11 -4.62 10.56
C ASP A 79 1.77 -4.58 11.33
N VAL A 80 0.73 -3.90 10.82
CA VAL A 80 -0.62 -4.05 11.37
C VAL A 80 -1.26 -5.33 10.82
N GLU A 81 -1.16 -6.43 11.57
CA GLU A 81 -2.03 -7.59 11.37
C GLU A 81 -3.49 -7.14 11.46
N ILE A 82 -4.21 -7.19 10.33
CA ILE A 82 -5.67 -7.10 10.33
C ILE A 82 -6.17 -8.37 11.03
N VAL A 83 -6.37 -8.29 12.34
CA VAL A 83 -7.18 -9.26 13.08
C VAL A 83 -8.63 -9.03 12.65
N ASP A 84 -9.08 -9.86 11.72
CA ASP A 84 -10.50 -10.01 11.38
C ASP A 84 -11.23 -10.56 12.61
N ASP A 85 -11.66 -9.65 13.49
CA ASP A 85 -12.60 -9.92 14.58
C ASP A 85 -14.01 -9.97 13.98
N GLU A 86 -14.34 -11.01 13.21
CA GLU A 86 -15.74 -11.41 13.04
C GLU A 86 -16.10 -12.41 14.13
N ALA A 87 -16.42 -11.85 15.29
CA ALA A 87 -17.32 -12.47 16.24
C ALA A 87 -18.68 -12.73 15.57
N THR A 88 -18.90 -13.95 15.08
CA THR A 88 -20.24 -14.47 14.82
C THR A 88 -20.73 -15.20 16.09
N ASP A 89 -21.23 -14.41 17.03
CA ASP A 89 -22.18 -14.87 18.05
C ASP A 89 -23.55 -15.00 17.36
N ASP A 90 -23.76 -16.12 16.65
CA ASP A 90 -25.10 -16.51 16.23
C ASP A 90 -25.66 -17.46 17.29
N GLY A 91 -26.28 -16.87 18.29
CA GLY A 91 -27.00 -17.56 19.34
C GLY A 91 -28.23 -18.26 18.78
N ASP A 92 -28.14 -19.57 18.56
CA ASP A 92 -29.31 -20.44 18.46
C ASP A 92 -29.79 -20.80 19.87
N LEU A 93 -30.52 -19.84 20.47
CA LEU A 93 -31.42 -20.09 21.58
C LEU A 93 -32.83 -20.18 21.00
N ASP A 94 -33.15 -21.29 20.34
CA ASP A 94 -34.55 -21.62 20.06
C ASP A 94 -35.15 -22.37 21.25
N ASP A 95 -35.86 -21.58 22.04
CA ASP A 95 -36.88 -21.97 22.99
C ASP A 95 -38.05 -22.62 22.22
N ASP A 96 -38.22 -23.95 22.32
CA ASP A 96 -39.55 -24.54 22.17
C ASP A 96 -39.75 -25.68 23.19
N ALA A 97 -40.25 -25.26 24.35
CA ALA A 97 -40.83 -26.15 25.33
C ALA A 97 -42.26 -26.53 24.89
N HIS A 98 -42.43 -27.68 24.22
CA HIS A 98 -43.73 -28.34 24.09
C HIS A 98 -43.73 -29.79 24.62
N GLN A 99 -43.86 -29.88 25.95
CA GLN A 99 -44.81 -30.74 26.68
C GLN A 99 -45.45 -31.96 25.95
N GLU A 100 -45.17 -33.16 26.49
CA GLU A 100 -46.14 -34.19 26.99
C GLU A 100 -45.93 -35.63 26.50
N GLY A 101 -45.70 -36.53 27.47
CA GLY A 101 -46.39 -37.82 27.55
C GLY A 101 -45.79 -39.04 26.84
N GLY A 102 -45.16 -39.94 27.62
CA GLY A 102 -44.90 -41.31 27.16
C GLY A 102 -44.11 -42.13 28.17
N GLY A 103 -44.81 -42.98 28.92
CA GLY A 103 -44.26 -43.78 30.02
C GLY A 103 -43.13 -44.73 29.64
N GLY A 104 -42.41 -45.20 30.67
CA GLY A 104 -41.44 -46.28 30.58
C GLY A 104 -42.04 -47.59 30.03
N PRO A 105 -41.24 -48.69 29.93
CA PRO A 105 -40.62 -49.25 31.11
C PRO A 105 -39.17 -49.74 30.94
N VAL A 106 -38.60 -49.96 32.12
CA VAL A 106 -37.46 -50.82 32.47
C VAL A 106 -37.47 -52.18 31.76
N MET A 107 -36.31 -52.60 31.23
CA MET A 107 -35.76 -53.98 31.25
C MET A 107 -34.25 -53.93 31.00
#